data_AF-A0A323V9M2-F1
#
_entry.id   AF-A0A323V9M2-F1
#
_cell.length_a   1.000
_cell.length_b   1.000
_cell.length_c   1.000
_cell.angle_alpha   90.00
_cell.angle_beta   90.00
_cell.angle_gamma   90.00
#
_symmetry.space_group_name_H-M   'P 1'
#
loop_
_entity.id
_entity.type
_entity.pdbx_description
1 polymer ?
#
loop_
_entity_poly.entity_id
_entity_poly.type
_entity_poly.pdbx_seq_one_letter_code
_entity_poly.pdbx_strand_id
1 'polypeptide(L)'
;MRDDLQDLVDEVSAVLGAPATLEDRDFTLLAFCAHDGTGPATPGATMDTVRARSILGRSSTPEVRAWFESHGIARATAPVRVPADPVAGILTRLCLPVRSGDRLHGYLWLLDEGRTDVTDPTAPGLGEAVALAAEA
;
A
#
# COMPACT_ATOMS: atom_id res chain seq x y z
N MET A 1 11.48 -12.58 10.22
CA MET A 1 11.84 -11.48 9.27
C MET A 1 11.00 -11.51 8.00
N ARG A 2 11.06 -12.53 7.13
CA ARG A 2 10.07 -12.60 6.02
C ARG A 2 8.65 -12.77 6.56
N ASP A 3 8.51 -13.60 7.58
CA ASP A 3 7.23 -13.83 8.27
C ASP A 3 6.74 -12.52 8.92
N ASP A 4 7.59 -11.81 9.66
CA ASP A 4 7.25 -10.51 10.27
C ASP A 4 6.79 -9.44 9.26
N LEU A 5 7.43 -9.37 8.07
CA LEU A 5 6.99 -8.45 7.00
C LEU A 5 5.68 -8.88 6.35
N GLN A 6 5.40 -10.19 6.33
CA GLN A 6 4.13 -10.72 5.85
C GLN A 6 3.01 -10.46 6.86
N ASP A 7 3.26 -10.67 8.15
CA ASP A 7 2.32 -10.37 9.24
C ASP A 7 1.91 -8.89 9.21
N LEU A 8 2.88 -7.99 9.04
CA LEU A 8 2.62 -6.55 8.90
C LEU A 8 1.66 -6.22 7.76
N VAL A 9 1.90 -6.75 6.55
CA VAL A 9 1.06 -6.42 5.39
C VAL A 9 -0.33 -7.02 5.51
N ASP A 10 -0.45 -8.21 6.12
CA ASP A 10 -1.72 -8.87 6.37
C ASP A 10 -2.55 -8.10 7.41
N GLU A 11 -1.94 -7.62 8.48
CA GLU A 11 -2.61 -6.84 9.52
C GLU A 11 -3.07 -5.48 8.99
N VAL A 12 -2.21 -4.75 8.27
CA VAL A 12 -2.57 -3.46 7.66
C VAL A 12 -3.69 -3.62 6.62
N SER A 13 -3.64 -4.68 5.82
CA SER A 13 -4.71 -5.04 4.87
C SER A 13 -6.03 -5.31 5.57
N ALA A 14 -6.02 -6.03 6.71
CA ALA A 14 -7.20 -6.32 7.49
C ALA A 14 -7.80 -5.04 8.13
N VAL A 15 -6.95 -4.20 8.72
CA VAL A 15 -7.35 -2.94 9.37
C VAL A 15 -8.02 -1.97 8.38
N LEU A 16 -7.45 -1.85 7.18
CA LEU A 16 -7.94 -0.91 6.16
C LEU A 16 -8.92 -1.53 5.15
N GLY A 17 -9.16 -2.83 5.21
CA GLY A 17 -10.10 -3.52 4.35
C GLY A 17 -9.75 -3.43 2.86
N ALA A 18 -8.45 -3.40 2.53
CA ALA A 18 -7.96 -3.14 1.18
C ALA A 18 -6.70 -3.95 0.87
N PRO A 19 -6.52 -4.39 -0.39
CA PRO A 19 -5.29 -5.07 -0.80
C PRO A 19 -4.07 -4.19 -0.53
N ALA A 20 -3.03 -4.79 0.05
CA ALA A 20 -1.83 -4.09 0.48
C ALA A 20 -0.54 -4.71 -0.09
N THR A 21 0.45 -3.88 -0.38
CA THR A 21 1.82 -4.32 -0.71
C THR A 21 2.84 -3.60 0.15
N LEU A 22 3.90 -4.31 0.54
CA LEU A 22 5.07 -3.73 1.19
C LEU A 22 6.23 -3.72 0.21
N GLU A 23 6.80 -2.54 -0.03
CA GLU A 23 7.92 -2.34 -0.95
C GLU A 23 9.08 -1.62 -0.25
N ASP A 24 10.32 -1.91 -0.66
CA ASP A 24 11.47 -1.11 -0.23
C ASP A 24 11.52 0.26 -0.96
N ARG A 25 12.52 1.09 -0.62
CA ARG A 25 12.71 2.41 -1.25
C ARG A 25 12.96 2.36 -2.76
N ASP A 26 13.39 1.22 -3.29
CA ASP A 26 13.64 0.99 -4.71
C ASP A 26 12.43 0.35 -5.40
N PHE A 27 11.28 0.33 -4.70
CA PHE A 27 10.00 -0.22 -5.15
C PHE A 27 10.10 -1.73 -5.42
N THR A 28 11.00 -2.41 -4.69
CA THR A 28 11.11 -3.86 -4.70
C THR A 28 10.06 -4.44 -3.76
N LEU A 29 9.18 -5.29 -4.29
CA LEU A 29 8.15 -5.97 -3.51
C LEU A 29 8.76 -6.92 -2.47
N LEU A 30 8.46 -6.69 -1.20
CA LEU A 30 8.91 -7.50 -0.06
C LEU A 30 7.83 -8.49 0.40
N ALA A 31 6.58 -8.02 0.52
CA ALA A 31 5.41 -8.80 0.95
C ALA A 31 4.12 -8.24 0.33
N PHE A 32 3.05 -9.04 0.29
CA PHE A 32 1.74 -8.60 -0.20
C PHE A 32 0.59 -9.35 0.47
N CYS A 33 -0.56 -8.67 0.58
CA CYS A 33 -1.83 -9.25 1.00
C CYS A 33 -2.89 -8.95 -0.07
N ALA A 34 -3.38 -10.00 -0.73
CA ALA A 34 -4.54 -9.89 -1.60
C ALA A 34 -5.78 -9.95 -0.71
N HIS A 35 -6.34 -8.80 -0.35
CA HIS A 35 -7.54 -8.73 0.49
C HIS A 35 -8.73 -9.36 -0.25
N ASP A 36 -9.07 -10.61 0.06
CA ASP A 36 -10.31 -11.25 -0.36
C ASP A 36 -11.38 -10.91 0.68
N GLY A 37 -12.23 -9.94 0.36
CA GLY A 37 -13.29 -9.49 1.25
C GLY A 37 -14.04 -10.67 1.88
N THR A 38 -13.82 -10.92 3.17
CA THR A 38 -14.27 -12.12 3.87
C THR A 38 -15.75 -11.97 4.27
N GLY A 39 -16.62 -11.95 3.26
CA GLY A 39 -18.04 -12.32 3.37
C GLY A 39 -18.24 -13.76 2.88
N PRO A 40 -19.36 -14.44 3.23
CA PRO A 40 -19.58 -15.83 2.84
C PRO A 40 -19.43 -15.99 1.33
N ALA A 41 -18.57 -16.94 0.94
CA ALA A 41 -18.11 -17.17 -0.42
C ALA A 41 -19.27 -17.06 -1.42
N THR A 42 -19.31 -15.95 -2.15
CA THR A 42 -20.18 -15.80 -3.30
C THR A 42 -19.47 -16.49 -4.46
N PRO A 43 -19.99 -17.60 -5.01
CA PRO A 43 -19.45 -18.21 -6.20
C PRO A 43 -19.67 -17.21 -7.35
N GLY A 44 -18.60 -16.51 -7.74
CA GLY A 44 -18.71 -15.30 -8.56
C GLY A 44 -17.80 -14.15 -8.09
N ALA A 45 -17.12 -14.28 -6.95
CA ALA A 45 -15.87 -13.56 -6.66
C ALA A 45 -14.87 -13.94 -7.75
N THR A 46 -14.95 -13.18 -8.83
CA THR A 46 -14.36 -13.48 -10.13
C THR A 46 -12.87 -13.43 -9.94
N MET A 47 -12.26 -14.61 -9.73
CA MET A 47 -10.87 -14.96 -10.05
C MET A 47 -10.11 -13.73 -10.56
N ASP A 48 -9.55 -12.97 -9.60
CA ASP A 48 -9.24 -11.54 -9.73
C ASP A 48 -8.43 -11.26 -10.99
N THR A 49 -9.10 -10.91 -12.10
CA THR A 49 -8.53 -10.95 -13.46
C THR A 49 -7.35 -9.99 -13.61
N VAL A 50 -7.16 -9.12 -12.62
CA VAL A 50 -6.01 -8.24 -12.49
C VAL A 50 -4.89 -8.82 -11.64
N ARG A 51 -5.01 -9.75 -10.68
CA ARG A 51 -3.80 -10.50 -10.26
C ARG A 51 -2.63 -9.61 -9.77
N ALA A 52 -2.82 -8.44 -9.14
CA ALA A 52 -1.74 -7.45 -8.92
C ALA A 52 -0.96 -6.99 -10.20
N ARG A 53 -1.50 -7.37 -11.37
CA ARG A 53 -1.10 -7.65 -12.77
C ARG A 53 -0.27 -8.89 -13.13
N SER A 54 0.35 -9.64 -12.24
CA SER A 54 1.81 -9.54 -12.17
C SER A 54 2.05 -8.24 -11.45
N ILE A 55 2.28 -8.22 -10.13
CA ILE A 55 3.69 -8.20 -9.71
C ILE A 55 4.44 -7.36 -10.76
N LEU A 56 4.23 -6.04 -10.82
CA LEU A 56 4.71 -5.23 -11.94
C LEU A 56 6.23 -5.28 -11.96
N GLY A 57 6.79 -6.25 -12.67
CA GLY A 57 8.13 -6.25 -13.25
C GLY A 57 9.28 -5.82 -12.35
N ARG A 58 9.31 -6.23 -11.07
CA ARG A 58 10.47 -6.24 -10.14
C ARG A 58 11.14 -4.91 -9.75
N SER A 59 10.84 -3.79 -10.40
CA SER A 59 11.18 -2.44 -9.97
C SER A 59 10.40 -1.49 -10.87
N SER A 60 9.84 -0.42 -10.30
CA SER A 60 9.29 0.66 -11.12
C SER A 60 10.42 1.22 -12.00
N THR A 61 10.14 1.56 -13.26
CA THR A 61 11.15 2.28 -14.05
C THR A 61 11.51 3.57 -13.32
N PRO A 62 12.73 4.11 -13.50
CA PRO A 62 13.13 5.35 -12.85
C PRO A 62 12.12 6.49 -13.03
N GLU A 63 11.44 6.55 -14.17
CA GLU A 63 10.41 7.54 -14.48
C GLU A 63 9.15 7.35 -13.62
N VAL A 64 8.66 6.12 -13.47
CA VAL A 64 7.50 5.81 -12.61
C VAL A 64 7.84 6.07 -11.15
N ARG A 65 9.04 5.69 -10.71
CA ARG A 65 9.54 5.99 -9.37
C ARG A 65 9.58 7.50 -9.13
N ALA A 66 10.21 8.27 -10.02
CA ALA A 66 10.30 9.71 -9.90
C ALA A 66 8.90 10.37 -9.86
N TRP A 67 7.95 9.82 -10.61
CA TRP A 67 6.57 10.26 -10.56
C TRP A 67 5.93 10.02 -9.19
N PHE A 68 6.05 8.82 -8.61
CA PHE A 68 5.57 8.56 -7.25
C PHE A 68 6.28 9.45 -6.21
N GLU A 69 7.60 9.58 -6.30
CA GLU A 69 8.41 10.43 -5.41
C GLU A 69 8.05 11.92 -5.52
N SER A 70 7.58 12.38 -6.68
CA SER A 70 7.14 13.78 -6.88
C SER A 70 5.94 14.15 -6.01
N HIS A 71 5.19 13.16 -5.52
CA HIS A 71 4.10 13.34 -4.56
C HIS A 71 4.59 13.47 -3.10
N GLY A 72 5.91 13.50 -2.88
CA GLY A 72 6.52 13.76 -1.58
C GLY A 72 6.65 12.54 -0.67
N ILE A 73 6.30 11.33 -1.12
CA ILE A 73 6.31 10.10 -0.32
C ILE A 73 7.67 9.81 0.35
N ALA A 74 8.79 10.14 -0.32
CA ALA A 74 10.13 9.89 0.21
C ALA A 74 10.46 10.71 1.47
N ARG A 75 9.80 11.87 1.65
CA ARG A 75 9.96 12.75 2.82
C ARG A 75 8.77 12.70 3.77
N ALA A 76 7.71 11.97 3.40
CA ALA A 76 6.50 11.89 4.19
C ALA A 76 6.77 11.20 5.53
N THR A 77 6.19 11.78 6.58
CA THR A 77 6.12 11.22 7.94
C THR A 77 4.69 10.86 8.34
N ALA A 78 3.75 11.01 7.40
CA ALA A 78 2.32 10.76 7.57
C ALA A 78 1.79 10.11 6.27
N PRO A 79 0.60 9.49 6.31
CA PRO A 79 -0.06 8.93 5.13
C PRO A 79 -0.17 9.92 3.96
N VAL A 80 0.06 9.44 2.75
CA VAL A 80 -0.05 10.24 1.52
C VAL A 80 -1.02 9.58 0.56
N ARG A 81 -1.96 10.37 0.03
CA ARG A 81 -2.80 9.96 -1.09
C ARG A 81 -2.10 10.28 -2.40
N VAL A 82 -1.80 9.25 -3.20
CA VAL A 82 -1.32 9.41 -4.57
C VAL A 82 -2.51 9.28 -5.52
N PRO A 83 -2.79 10.30 -6.36
CA PRO A 83 -3.89 10.27 -7.30
C PRO A 83 -3.69 9.21 -8.38
N ALA A 84 -4.77 8.81 -9.05
CA ALA A 84 -4.70 7.96 -10.23
C ALA A 84 -4.10 8.73 -11.42
N ASP A 85 -3.42 8.01 -12.32
CA ASP A 85 -3.06 8.49 -13.65
C ASP A 85 -3.67 7.54 -14.70
N PRO A 86 -4.85 7.88 -15.27
CA PRO A 86 -5.51 7.04 -16.26
C PRO A 86 -4.69 6.86 -17.55
N VAL A 87 -3.84 7.83 -17.91
CA VAL A 87 -3.02 7.76 -19.13
C VAL A 87 -1.90 6.73 -18.95
N ALA A 88 -1.31 6.69 -17.75
CA ALA A 88 -0.32 5.68 -17.37
C ALA A 88 -0.94 4.35 -16.89
N GLY A 89 -2.26 4.29 -16.73
CA GLY A 89 -2.97 3.12 -16.18
C GLY A 89 -2.72 2.89 -14.69
N ILE A 90 -2.38 3.94 -13.94
CA ILE A 90 -2.11 3.93 -12.50
C ILE A 90 -3.41 4.19 -11.73
N LEU A 91 -3.72 3.31 -10.77
CA LEU A 91 -4.84 3.48 -9.84
C LEU A 91 -4.47 4.42 -8.68
N THR A 92 -5.48 5.02 -8.04
CA THR A 92 -5.29 5.77 -6.78
C THR A 92 -4.69 4.85 -5.72
N ARG A 93 -3.74 5.38 -4.93
CA ARG A 93 -3.08 4.62 -3.87
C ARG A 93 -3.01 5.42 -2.58
N LEU A 94 -3.22 4.73 -1.47
CA LEU A 94 -2.81 5.20 -0.16
C LEU A 94 -1.38 4.71 0.11
N CYS A 95 -0.48 5.62 0.45
CA CYS A 95 0.89 5.34 0.82
C CYS A 95 1.08 5.57 2.32
N LEU A 96 1.52 4.54 3.05
CA LEU A 96 2.00 4.67 4.42
C LEU A 96 3.53 4.54 4.40
N PRO A 97 4.28 5.59 4.80
CA PRO A 97 5.74 5.50 4.87
C PRO A 97 6.15 4.60 6.03
N VAL A 98 6.98 3.58 5.75
CA VAL A 98 7.52 2.67 6.77
C VAL A 98 8.82 3.25 7.30
N ARG A 99 8.84 3.71 8.55
CA ARG A 99 9.97 4.45 9.12
C ARG A 99 10.36 3.94 10.50
N SER A 100 11.67 3.87 10.74
CA SER A 100 12.24 3.74 12.08
C SER A 100 12.95 5.05 12.42
N GLY A 101 12.35 5.83 13.31
CA GLY A 101 12.79 7.20 13.59
C GLY A 101 12.75 8.09 12.33
N ASP A 102 13.89 8.67 11.98
CA ASP A 102 14.04 9.52 10.79
C ASP A 102 14.34 8.74 9.50
N ARG A 103 14.59 7.43 9.60
CA ARG A 103 14.96 6.59 8.45
C ARG A 103 13.73 5.99 7.78
N LEU A 104 13.58 6.27 6.48
CA LEU A 104 12.62 5.57 5.62
C LEU A 104 13.18 4.22 5.20
N HIS A 105 12.39 3.16 5.36
CA HIS A 105 12.72 1.80 4.93
C HIS A 105 11.99 1.41 3.65
N GLY A 106 10.78 1.92 3.46
CA GLY A 106 9.94 1.55 2.33
C GLY A 106 8.55 2.14 2.43
N TYR A 107 7.61 1.53 1.72
CA TYR A 107 6.24 2.00 1.59
C TYR A 107 5.27 0.83 1.71
N LEU A 108 4.21 1.03 2.49
CA LEU A 108 2.99 0.22 2.43
C LEU A 108 2.00 0.92 1.49
N TRP A 109 1.61 0.23 0.43
CA TRP A 109 0.66 0.73 -0.55
C TRP A 109 -0.67 0.02 -0.40
N LEU A 110 -1.77 0.77 -0.39
CA LEU A 110 -3.12 0.21 -0.41
C LEU A 110 -3.93 0.68 -1.61
N LEU A 111 -4.70 -0.26 -2.15
CA LEU A 111 -5.74 -0.01 -3.16
C LEU A 111 -7.11 0.06 -2.48
N ASP A 112 -7.31 1.11 -1.70
CA ASP A 112 -8.55 1.35 -0.92
C ASP A 112 -9.61 2.14 -1.70
N GLU A 113 -9.40 2.37 -3.01
CA GLU A 113 -10.31 3.09 -3.90
C GLU A 113 -10.59 4.55 -3.49
N GLY A 114 -9.74 5.14 -2.63
CA GLY A 114 -9.96 6.51 -2.14
C GLY A 114 -10.91 6.60 -0.94
N ARG A 115 -11.25 5.46 -0.31
CA ARG A 115 -12.16 5.42 0.86
C ARG A 115 -11.56 6.09 2.10
N THR A 116 -10.24 6.00 2.29
CA THR A 116 -9.56 6.57 3.46
C THR A 116 -9.14 8.03 3.20
N ASP A 117 -9.72 8.96 3.94
CA ASP A 117 -9.28 10.36 3.97
C ASP A 117 -8.03 10.51 4.84
N VAL A 118 -6.89 10.83 4.23
CA VAL A 118 -5.61 11.01 4.92
C VAL A 118 -5.53 12.30 5.74
N THR A 119 -6.47 13.22 5.54
CA THR A 119 -6.54 14.49 6.27
C THR A 119 -7.45 14.41 7.50
N ASP A 120 -8.25 13.35 7.61
CA ASP A 120 -9.12 13.09 8.74
C ASP A 120 -8.41 12.21 9.78
N PRO A 121 -8.07 12.75 10.98
CA PRO A 121 -7.43 11.96 12.04
C PRO A 121 -8.36 10.88 12.62
N THR A 122 -9.66 10.94 12.32
CA THR A 122 -10.67 9.96 12.75
C THR A 122 -10.98 8.92 11.67
N ALA A 123 -10.29 8.96 10.53
CA ALA A 123 -10.45 7.98 9.46
C ALA A 123 -10.30 6.55 10.03
N PRO A 124 -11.32 5.68 9.87
CA PRO A 124 -11.31 4.36 10.46
C PRO A 124 -10.06 3.55 10.05
N GLY A 125 -9.38 2.96 11.04
CA GLY A 125 -8.20 2.11 10.84
C GLY A 125 -6.91 2.85 10.45
N LEU A 126 -6.96 4.13 10.05
CA LEU A 126 -5.78 4.85 9.55
C LEU A 126 -4.71 5.03 10.64
N GLY A 127 -5.12 5.43 11.86
CA GLY A 127 -4.20 5.60 12.97
C GLY A 127 -3.48 4.31 13.38
N GLU A 128 -4.22 3.20 13.37
CA GLU A 128 -3.70 1.86 13.68
C GLU A 128 -2.73 1.38 12.59
N ALA A 129 -3.11 1.53 11.31
CA ALA A 129 -2.24 1.18 10.19
C ALA A 129 -0.93 2.00 10.18
N VAL A 130 -0.98 3.28 10.59
CA VAL A 130 0.21 4.13 10.76
C VAL A 130 1.10 3.64 11.90
N ALA A 131 0.51 3.20 13.03
CA ALA A 131 1.27 2.66 14.15
C ALA A 131 1.99 1.36 13.73
N LEU A 132 1.29 0.44 13.07
CA LEU A 132 1.86 -0.80 12.53
C LEU A 132 3.03 -0.50 11.57
N ALA A 133 2.88 0.47 10.68
CA ALA A 133 3.95 0.88 9.75
C ALA A 133 5.18 1.50 10.44
N ALA A 134 5.04 2.00 11.68
CA ALA A 134 6.13 2.59 12.45
C ALA A 134 6.89 1.59 13.33
N GLU A 135 6.31 0.40 13.57
CA GLU A 135 6.91 -0.67 14.39
C GLU A 135 7.72 -1.69 13.57
N ALA A 136 7.68 -1.58 12.25
CA ALA A 136 8.30 -2.49 11.28
C ALA A 136 9.81 -2.30 11.05
#